data_AF-A0A819VD67-F1
#
_entry.id   AF-A0A819VD67-F1
#
_cell.length_a   1.000
_cell.length_b   1.000
_cell.length_c   1.000
_cell.angle_alpha   90.00
_cell.angle_beta   90.00
_cell.angle_gamma   90.00
#
_symmetry.space_group_name_H-M   'P 1'
#
loop_
_entity.id
_entity.type
_entity.pdbx_description
1 polymer ?
#
loop_
_entity_poly.entity_id
_entity_poly.type
_entity_poly.pdbx_seq_one_letter_code
_entity_poly.pdbx_strand_id
1 'polypeptide(L)'
;IYREAYPSFQITHFTLAYNIAQLQHLYKRRELNLRIWQQSKQMFEESGKRPVVYNNKCGQMCGCCAKEIDAIDYYEKLYNVYKQRVEDEYLHVRQKKCGLAFITFSTSEEAHR
;
A
#
# COMPACT_ATOMS: atom_id res chain seq x y z
N ILE A 1 -6.70 26.08 18.68
CA ILE A 1 -6.48 25.92 17.22
C ILE A 1 -7.75 26.15 16.42
N TYR A 2 -8.67 25.20 16.19
CA TYR A 2 -9.80 25.45 15.25
C TYR A 2 -10.90 26.39 15.79
N ARG A 3 -11.18 26.38 17.10
CA ARG A 3 -12.15 27.31 17.73
C ARG A 3 -11.73 28.78 17.66
N GLU A 4 -10.44 29.07 17.57
CA GLU A 4 -9.93 30.44 17.45
C GLU A 4 -10.01 30.93 16.00
N ALA A 5 -9.80 30.05 15.02
CA ALA A 5 -9.89 30.38 13.61
C ALA A 5 -11.35 30.49 13.11
N TYR A 6 -12.26 29.70 13.68
CA TYR A 6 -13.68 29.67 13.29
C TYR A 6 -14.62 29.79 14.50
N PRO A 7 -14.58 30.91 15.25
CA PRO A 7 -15.31 31.05 16.50
C PRO A 7 -16.84 31.10 16.32
N SER A 8 -17.32 31.49 15.14
CA SER A 8 -18.75 31.63 14.82
C SER A 8 -19.38 30.42 14.13
N PHE A 9 -18.61 29.35 13.88
CA PHE A 9 -19.07 28.19 13.11
C PHE A 9 -19.24 26.95 13.98
N GLN A 10 -20.30 26.18 13.73
CA GLN A 10 -20.51 24.90 14.39
C GLN A 10 -19.80 23.80 13.61
N ILE A 11 -18.58 23.48 14.03
CA ILE A 11 -17.77 22.41 13.43
C ILE A 11 -18.23 21.05 13.99
N THR A 12 -18.61 20.12 13.11
CA THR A 12 -19.09 18.77 13.46
C THR A 12 -17.96 17.75 13.51
N HIS A 13 -16.93 17.91 12.67
CA HIS A 13 -15.79 17.00 12.65
C HIS A 13 -14.48 17.68 12.30
N PHE A 14 -13.40 17.20 12.92
CA PHE A 14 -12.05 17.67 12.67
C PHE A 14 -11.12 16.46 12.51
N THR A 15 -10.57 16.27 11.30
CA THR A 15 -9.71 15.13 10.98
C THR A 15 -8.35 15.61 10.54
N LEU A 16 -7.30 15.17 11.23
CA LEU A 16 -5.92 15.47 10.82
C LEU A 16 -5.54 14.63 9.60
N ALA A 17 -4.89 15.27 8.64
CA ALA A 17 -4.36 14.60 7.46
C ALA A 17 -2.97 14.02 7.75
N TYR A 18 -2.69 12.91 7.08
CA TYR A 18 -1.41 12.20 7.14
C TYR A 18 -0.87 11.96 5.74
N ASN A 19 0.45 12.01 5.58
CA ASN A 19 1.07 11.64 4.30
C ASN A 19 1.07 10.11 4.17
N ILE A 20 0.16 9.60 3.34
CA ILE A 20 0.00 8.16 3.11
C ILE A 20 0.65 7.67 1.81
N ALA A 21 1.44 8.48 1.11
CA ALA A 21 1.96 8.13 -0.21
C ALA A 21 2.82 6.84 -0.17
N GLN A 22 3.69 6.72 0.82
CA GLN A 22 4.53 5.55 1.02
C GLN A 22 3.69 4.32 1.42
N LEU A 23 2.74 4.49 2.34
CA LEU A 23 1.81 3.44 2.74
C LEU A 23 1.02 2.90 1.55
N GLN A 24 0.50 3.78 0.70
CA GLN A 24 -0.21 3.42 -0.53
C GLN A 24 0.69 2.67 -1.51
N HIS A 25 1.93 3.12 -1.69
CA HIS A 25 2.90 2.43 -2.55
C HIS A 25 3.18 1.01 -2.04
N LEU A 26 3.45 0.85 -0.73
CA LEU A 26 3.69 -0.46 -0.11
C LEU A 26 2.47 -1.38 -0.23
N TYR A 27 1.25 -0.84 -0.03
CA TYR A 27 0.01 -1.59 -0.20
C TYR A 27 -0.15 -2.11 -1.63
N LYS A 28 0.07 -1.26 -2.64
CA LYS A 28 0.04 -1.68 -4.06
C LYS A 28 1.04 -2.80 -4.35
N ARG A 29 2.26 -2.71 -3.79
CA ARG A 29 3.28 -3.76 -3.95
C ARG A 29 2.85 -5.06 -3.25
N ARG A 30 2.27 -5.01 -2.05
CA ARG A 30 1.72 -6.18 -1.36
C ARG A 30 0.65 -6.87 -2.22
N GLU A 31 -0.34 -6.13 -2.70
CA GLU A 31 -1.45 -6.67 -3.50
C GLU A 31 -0.96 -7.29 -4.81
N LEU A 32 0.03 -6.67 -5.47
CA LEU A 32 0.64 -7.24 -6.67
C LEU A 32 1.28 -8.61 -6.38
N ASN A 33 2.09 -8.71 -5.32
CA ASN A 33 2.76 -9.96 -4.98
C ASN A 33 1.77 -11.04 -4.53
N LEU A 34 0.69 -10.65 -3.82
CA LEU A 34 -0.40 -11.58 -3.46
C LEU A 34 -1.03 -12.20 -4.71
N ARG A 35 -1.38 -11.37 -5.70
CA ARG A 35 -1.99 -11.84 -6.95
C ARG A 35 -1.07 -12.78 -7.72
N ILE A 36 0.21 -12.40 -7.87
CA ILE A 36 1.17 -13.24 -8.61
C ILE A 36 1.43 -14.56 -7.86
N TRP A 37 1.49 -14.53 -6.53
CA TRP A 37 1.61 -15.74 -5.72
C TRP A 37 0.43 -16.68 -5.91
N GLN A 38 -0.81 -16.17 -5.85
CA GLN A 38 -2.03 -16.94 -6.10
C GLN A 38 -2.06 -17.53 -7.50
N GLN A 39 -1.70 -16.75 -8.52
CA GLN A 39 -1.58 -17.23 -9.90
C GLN A 39 -0.54 -18.33 -10.04
N SER A 40 0.62 -18.18 -9.37
CA SER A 40 1.69 -19.19 -9.41
C SER A 40 1.23 -20.51 -8.77
N LYS A 41 0.44 -20.45 -7.69
CA LYS A 41 -0.18 -21.64 -7.09
C LYS A 41 -1.18 -22.30 -8.04
N GLN A 42 -2.05 -21.52 -8.66
CA GLN A 42 -3.02 -22.02 -9.62
C GLN A 42 -2.32 -22.73 -10.80
N MET A 43 -1.26 -22.14 -11.37
CA MET A 43 -0.47 -22.78 -12.43
C MET A 43 0.14 -24.12 -11.99
N PHE A 44 0.58 -24.22 -10.73
CA PHE A 44 1.08 -25.48 -10.18
C PHE A 44 -0.05 -26.51 -10.01
N GLU A 45 -1.22 -26.11 -9.53
CA GLU A 45 -2.38 -26.99 -9.39
C GLU A 45 -2.86 -27.53 -10.75
N GLU A 46 -2.85 -26.69 -11.79
CA GLU A 46 -3.30 -27.08 -13.13
C GLU A 46 -2.29 -27.95 -13.88
N SER A 47 -0.99 -27.68 -13.75
CA SER A 47 0.05 -28.33 -14.55
C SER A 47 0.90 -29.37 -13.81
N GLY A 48 0.87 -29.38 -12.48
CA GLY A 48 1.78 -30.14 -11.63
C GLY A 48 3.24 -29.66 -11.67
N LYS A 49 3.56 -28.62 -12.46
CA LYS A 49 4.92 -28.08 -12.62
C LYS A 49 5.06 -26.79 -11.83
N ARG A 50 6.13 -26.69 -11.04
CA ARG A 50 6.44 -25.49 -10.25
C ARG A 50 6.85 -24.35 -11.19
N PRO A 51 6.13 -23.21 -11.21
CA PRO A 51 6.52 -22.07 -12.05
C PRO A 51 7.84 -21.45 -11.56
N VAL A 52 8.61 -20.91 -12.50
CA VAL A 52 9.91 -20.30 -12.22
C VAL A 52 9.93 -18.81 -12.53
N VAL A 53 10.80 -18.08 -11.82
CA VAL A 53 11.09 -16.67 -12.07
C VAL A 53 12.60 -16.44 -12.08
N TYR A 54 13.06 -15.48 -12.88
CA TYR A 54 14.46 -15.08 -12.89
C TYR A 54 14.77 -14.10 -11.75
N ASN A 55 15.87 -14.36 -11.04
CA ASN A 55 16.28 -13.59 -9.85
C ASN A 55 16.83 -12.19 -10.14
N ASN A 56 16.95 -11.78 -11.41
CA ASN A 56 17.43 -10.46 -11.80
C ASN A 56 16.61 -9.89 -12.97
N LYS A 57 16.71 -8.56 -13.17
CA LYS A 57 15.95 -7.86 -14.23
C LYS A 57 16.33 -8.29 -15.64
N CYS A 58 17.60 -8.63 -15.88
CA CYS A 58 18.07 -9.06 -17.19
C CYS A 58 17.36 -10.35 -17.59
N GLY A 59 17.33 -11.36 -16.71
CA GLY A 59 16.63 -12.61 -16.95
C GLY A 59 15.12 -12.45 -17.07
N GLN A 60 14.51 -11.53 -16.33
CA GLN A 60 13.09 -11.22 -16.50
C GLN A 60 12.76 -10.61 -17.88
N MET A 61 13.72 -9.93 -18.52
CA MET A 61 13.52 -9.35 -19.85
C MET A 61 13.99 -10.25 -20.99
N CYS A 62 15.15 -10.91 -20.86
CA CYS A 62 15.74 -11.72 -21.93
C CYS A 62 15.45 -13.22 -21.83
N GLY A 63 14.93 -13.73 -20.71
CA GLY A 63 14.80 -15.17 -20.46
C GLY A 63 16.15 -15.89 -20.36
N CYS A 64 17.21 -15.17 -19.98
CA CYS A 64 18.60 -15.61 -20.05
C CYS A 64 19.43 -15.03 -18.90
N CYS A 65 20.68 -15.49 -18.69
CA CYS A 65 21.66 -14.84 -17.81
C CYS A 65 21.24 -14.67 -16.33
N ALA A 66 20.36 -15.52 -15.83
CA ALA A 66 19.86 -15.46 -14.45
C ALA A 66 19.52 -16.85 -13.92
N LYS A 67 19.57 -16.98 -12.59
CA LYS A 67 19.15 -18.20 -11.92
C LYS A 67 17.62 -18.23 -11.86
N GLU A 68 17.04 -19.30 -12.37
CA GLU A 68 15.63 -19.64 -12.14
C GLU A 68 15.44 -20.04 -10.67
N ILE A 69 14.42 -19.45 -10.06
CA ILE A 69 14.00 -19.77 -8.70
C ILE A 69 12.50 -20.04 -8.70
N ASP A 70 12.05 -20.78 -7.69
CA ASP A 70 10.64 -21.11 -7.50
C ASP A 70 9.80 -19.84 -7.34
N ALA A 71 8.83 -19.65 -8.23
CA ALA A 71 7.99 -18.45 -8.23
C ALA A 71 7.05 -18.40 -7.02
N ILE A 72 6.53 -19.55 -6.58
CA ILE A 72 5.59 -19.61 -5.45
C ILE A 72 6.30 -19.15 -4.18
N ASP A 73 7.46 -19.74 -3.87
CA ASP A 73 8.23 -19.41 -2.67
C ASP A 73 8.75 -17.96 -2.73
N TYR A 74 9.17 -17.51 -3.92
CA TYR A 74 9.64 -16.14 -4.13
C TYR A 74 8.54 -15.09 -3.87
N TYR A 75 7.37 -15.26 -4.48
CA TYR A 75 6.28 -14.29 -4.32
C TYR A 75 5.60 -14.39 -2.95
N GLU A 76 5.60 -15.55 -2.30
CA GLU A 76 5.19 -15.69 -0.90
C GLU A 76 6.08 -14.85 0.01
N LYS A 77 7.40 -14.99 -0.13
CA LYS A 77 8.38 -14.22 0.64
C LYS A 77 8.21 -12.72 0.42
N LEU A 78 8.05 -12.29 -0.84
CA LEU A 78 7.82 -10.87 -1.14
C LEU A 78 6.51 -10.37 -0.54
N TYR A 79 5.41 -11.12 -0.68
CA TYR A 79 4.13 -10.77 -0.07
C TYR A 79 4.27 -10.55 1.44
N ASN A 80 4.93 -11.48 2.14
CA ASN A 80 5.13 -11.37 3.59
C ASN A 80 6.01 -10.18 3.98
N VAL A 81 7.09 -9.92 3.23
CA VAL A 81 7.94 -8.72 3.44
C VAL A 81 7.13 -7.43 3.25
N TYR A 82 6.32 -7.32 2.20
CA TYR A 82 5.51 -6.12 1.98
C TYR A 82 4.35 -6.01 2.97
N LYS A 83 3.79 -7.12 3.44
CA LYS A 83 2.79 -7.13 4.51
C LYS A 83 3.37 -6.49 5.78
N GLN A 84 4.54 -6.93 6.22
CA GLN A 84 5.20 -6.35 7.39
C GLN A 84 5.52 -4.86 7.18
N ARG A 85 6.06 -4.48 6.01
CA ARG A 85 6.34 -3.06 5.71
C ARG A 85 5.10 -2.18 5.72
N VAL A 86 3.94 -2.69 5.31
CA VAL A 86 2.66 -1.97 5.40
C VAL A 86 2.29 -1.74 6.86
N GLU A 87 2.44 -2.75 7.72
CA GLU A 87 2.17 -2.64 9.16
C GLU A 87 3.09 -1.61 9.81
N ASP A 88 4.40 -1.66 9.52
CA ASP A 88 5.40 -0.71 10.03
C ASP A 88 5.11 0.73 9.58
N GLU A 89 4.83 0.92 8.28
CA GLU A 89 4.52 2.25 7.73
C GLU A 89 3.20 2.78 8.27
N TYR A 90 2.20 1.92 8.52
CA TYR A 90 0.93 2.34 9.12
C TYR A 90 1.13 2.95 10.51
N LEU A 91 2.02 2.34 11.32
CA LEU A 91 2.40 2.88 12.62
C LEU A 91 3.20 4.18 12.48
N HIS A 92 4.11 4.25 11.51
CA HIS A 92 4.92 5.45 11.24
C HIS A 92 4.07 6.66 10.81
N VAL A 93 3.16 6.47 9.86
CA VAL A 93 2.29 7.52 9.30
C VAL A 93 1.44 8.16 10.40
N ARG A 94 0.94 7.38 11.36
CA ARG A 94 0.16 7.91 12.51
C ARG A 94 0.96 8.89 13.38
N GLN A 95 2.28 8.80 13.38
CA GLN A 95 3.15 9.71 14.13
C GLN A 95 3.44 11.01 13.37
N LYS A 96 3.32 11.02 12.03
CA LYS A 96 3.73 12.14 11.17
C LYS A 96 2.52 12.85 10.55
N LYS A 97 1.95 13.80 11.28
CA LYS A 97 0.91 14.72 10.77
C LYS A 97 1.49 15.62 9.69
N CYS A 98 0.81 15.80 8.56
CA CYS A 98 1.33 16.58 7.43
C CYS A 98 0.99 18.09 7.48
N GLY A 99 0.47 18.57 8.62
CA GLY A 99 0.09 19.98 8.79
C GLY A 99 -1.23 20.37 8.10
N LEU A 100 -1.88 19.44 7.39
CA LEU A 100 -3.24 19.61 6.89
C LEU A 100 -4.27 19.01 7.86
N ALA A 101 -5.47 19.58 7.84
CA ALA A 101 -6.65 19.04 8.50
C ALA A 101 -7.86 19.24 7.59
N PHE A 102 -8.82 18.33 7.69
CA PHE A 102 -10.15 18.44 7.09
C PHE A 102 -11.13 18.86 8.18
N ILE A 103 -11.91 19.89 7.89
CA ILE A 103 -12.94 20.44 8.78
C ILE A 103 -14.29 20.18 8.12
N THR A 104 -15.21 19.58 8.87
CA THR A 104 -16.60 19.40 8.46
C THR A 104 -17.47 20.37 9.23
N PHE A 105 -18.23 21.18 8.50
CA PHE A 105 -19.19 22.15 9.04
C PHE A 105 -20.58 21.54 9.19
N SER A 106 -21.47 22.22 9.90
CA SER A 106 -22.84 21.73 10.11
C SER A 106 -23.71 21.90 8.87
N THR A 107 -23.48 22.96 8.07
CA THR A 107 -24.22 23.22 6.84
C THR A 107 -23.30 23.41 5.63
N SER A 108 -23.88 23.27 4.45
CA SER A 108 -23.17 23.52 3.18
C SER A 108 -22.84 25.01 3.04
N GLU A 109 -23.74 25.92 3.43
CA GLU A 109 -23.49 27.36 3.32
C GLU A 109 -22.29 27.80 4.16
N GLU A 110 -22.10 27.19 5.33
CA GLU A 110 -20.93 27.44 6.20
C GLU A 110 -19.62 26.97 5.58
N ALA A 111 -19.65 25.87 4.81
CA ALA A 111 -18.45 25.32 4.14
C ALA A 111 -18.02 26.11 2.89
N HIS A 112 -18.92 26.91 2.31
CA HIS A 112 -18.66 27.72 1.11
C HIS A 112 -18.27 29.18 1.42
N ARG A 113 -18.28 29.57 2.70
CA ARG A 113 -17.83 30.88 3.18
C ARG A 113 -16.32 30.90 3.41
#